data_AF-A0A2M8DYV8-F1
#
_entry.id   AF-A0A2M8DYV8-F1
#
_cell.length_a   1.000
_cell.length_b   1.000
_cell.length_c   1.000
_cell.angle_alpha   90.00
_cell.angle_beta   90.00
_cell.angle_gamma   90.00
#
_symmetry.space_group_name_H-M   'P 1'
#
loop_
_entity.id
_entity.type
_entity.pdbx_description
1 polymer ?
#
loop_
_entity_poly.entity_id
_entity_poly.type
_entity_poly.pdbx_seq_one_letter_code
_entity_poly.pdbx_strand_id
1 'polypeptide(L)'
;IPVELRPLIGNRIYGCDDCQLVCPWNSFAQTSVEPDFAVRHGLDDVGLVALFAWDEAEFKSKLAGSPIHRIGYEQWLRNIAVALGNAPKNAAIVAALQARSEHPSERVREHVKWALVRQGIM
;
A
#
# COMPACT_ATOMS: atom_id res chain seq x y z
N ILE A 1 -4.65 -3.28 10.97
CA ILE A 1 -3.73 -4.44 11.00
C ILE A 1 -3.24 -4.52 12.44
N PRO A 2 -3.38 -5.66 13.14
CA PRO A 2 -2.82 -5.84 14.49
C PRO A 2 -1.34 -5.42 14.52
N VAL A 3 -0.90 -4.77 15.59
CA VAL A 3 0.41 -4.10 15.66
C VAL A 3 1.56 -5.07 15.39
N GLU A 4 1.46 -6.26 15.96
CA GLU A 4 2.41 -7.37 15.82
C GLU A 4 2.53 -7.90 14.39
N LEU A 5 1.49 -7.75 13.56
CA LEU A 5 1.51 -8.17 12.17
C LEU A 5 2.03 -7.08 11.21
N ARG A 6 2.03 -5.80 11.61
CA ARG A 6 2.43 -4.68 10.73
C ARG A 6 3.87 -4.84 10.19
N PRO A 7 4.89 -5.23 10.99
CA PRO A 7 6.23 -5.43 10.46
C PRO A 7 6.32 -6.56 9.43
N LEU A 8 5.48 -7.59 9.54
CA LEU A 8 5.52 -8.78 8.69
C LEU A 8 4.97 -8.53 7.27
N ILE A 9 4.15 -7.49 7.09
CA ILE A 9 3.55 -7.13 5.79
C ILE A 9 4.63 -6.68 4.77
N GLY A 10 5.73 -6.10 5.24
CA GLY A 10 6.73 -5.49 4.37
C GLY A 10 6.15 -4.28 3.61
N ASN A 11 6.33 -4.23 2.29
CA ASN A 11 5.82 -3.18 1.40
C ASN A 11 4.50 -3.55 0.67
N ARG A 12 3.86 -4.67 1.04
CA ARG A 12 2.64 -5.16 0.37
C ARG A 12 1.42 -4.33 0.78
N ILE A 13 0.84 -3.61 -0.17
CA ILE A 13 -0.33 -2.73 0.10
C ILE A 13 -1.67 -3.35 -0.33
N TYR A 14 -1.63 -4.42 -1.13
CA TYR A 14 -2.77 -5.23 -1.53
C TYR A 14 -2.30 -6.64 -1.91
N GLY A 15 -3.01 -7.66 -1.43
CA GLY A 15 -2.69 -9.07 -1.74
C GLY A 15 -1.38 -9.59 -1.11
N CYS A 16 -1.10 -10.86 -1.36
CA CYS A 16 0.17 -11.52 -1.04
C CYS A 16 0.30 -12.76 -1.93
N ASP A 17 1.39 -12.83 -2.69
CA ASP A 17 1.65 -13.92 -3.62
C ASP A 17 2.77 -14.84 -3.15
N ASP A 18 3.25 -14.69 -1.91
CA ASP A 18 4.40 -15.44 -1.40
C ASP A 18 4.17 -16.95 -1.50
N CYS A 19 2.95 -17.44 -1.24
CA CYS A 19 2.63 -18.85 -1.37
C CYS A 19 2.66 -19.34 -2.83
N GLN A 20 2.36 -18.47 -3.79
CA GLN A 20 2.48 -18.78 -5.22
C GLN A 20 3.94 -18.70 -5.69
N LEU A 21 4.72 -17.75 -5.17
CA LEU A 21 6.13 -17.57 -5.53
C LEU A 21 7.01 -18.75 -5.08
N VAL A 22 6.71 -19.37 -3.93
CA VAL A 22 7.46 -20.54 -3.44
C VAL A 22 6.93 -21.87 -4.00
N CYS A 23 5.81 -21.86 -4.71
CA CYS A 23 5.18 -23.08 -5.21
C CYS A 23 6.00 -23.67 -6.39
N PRO A 24 6.46 -24.94 -6.30
CA PRO A 24 7.22 -25.57 -7.39
C PRO A 24 6.45 -25.63 -8.70
N TRP A 25 5.12 -25.81 -8.63
CA TRP A 25 4.27 -25.87 -9.81
C TRP A 25 4.14 -24.52 -10.53
N ASN A 26 4.27 -23.41 -9.80
CA ASN A 26 4.15 -22.08 -10.39
C ASN A 26 5.39 -21.70 -11.21
N SER A 27 6.51 -22.41 -11.07
CA SER A 27 7.68 -22.24 -11.94
C SER A 27 7.41 -22.61 -13.41
N PHE A 28 6.34 -23.37 -13.66
CA PHE A 28 5.89 -23.73 -15.02
C PHE A 28 4.81 -22.77 -15.56
N ALA A 29 4.36 -21.79 -14.77
CA ALA A 29 3.33 -20.85 -15.19
C ALA A 29 3.87 -19.87 -16.25
N GLN A 30 2.99 -19.47 -17.17
CA GLN A 30 3.29 -18.48 -18.20
C GLN A 30 2.50 -17.20 -17.93
N THR A 31 3.10 -16.05 -18.21
CA THR A 31 2.40 -14.76 -18.17
C THR A 31 1.26 -14.77 -19.18
N SER A 32 0.08 -14.33 -18.75
CA SER A 32 -1.07 -14.24 -19.65
C SER A 32 -0.84 -13.20 -20.75
N VAL A 33 -1.38 -13.48 -21.93
CA VAL A 33 -1.43 -12.55 -23.07
C VAL A 33 -2.76 -11.80 -23.15
N GLU A 34 -3.71 -12.10 -22.26
CA GLU A 34 -5.02 -11.45 -22.21
C GLU A 34 -4.85 -9.95 -21.81
N PRO A 35 -5.23 -9.00 -22.69
CA PRO A 35 -5.05 -7.57 -22.44
C PRO A 35 -5.68 -7.06 -21.15
N ASP A 36 -6.78 -7.68 -20.70
CA ASP A 36 -7.45 -7.28 -19.46
C ASP A 36 -6.58 -7.40 -18.21
N PHE A 37 -5.54 -8.25 -18.24
CA PHE A 37 -4.57 -8.41 -17.14
C PHE A 37 -3.34 -7.49 -17.26
N ALA A 38 -3.23 -6.67 -18.31
CA ALA A 38 -2.14 -5.71 -18.42
C ALA A 38 -2.18 -4.70 -17.27
N VAL A 39 -1.00 -4.25 -16.84
CA VAL A 39 -0.88 -3.23 -15.80
C VAL A 39 -1.55 -1.94 -16.26
N ARG A 40 -2.32 -1.33 -15.36
CA ARG A 40 -3.03 -0.08 -15.59
C ARG A 40 -2.42 1.03 -14.76
N HIS A 41 -2.39 2.24 -15.30
CA HIS A 41 -2.00 3.46 -14.60
C HIS A 41 -0.57 3.45 -14.00
N GLY A 42 0.34 2.62 -14.52
CA GLY A 42 1.73 2.53 -14.05
C GLY A 42 1.86 2.05 -12.60
N LEU A 43 0.90 1.25 -12.13
CA LEU A 43 0.88 0.76 -10.74
C LEU A 43 2.06 -0.18 -10.41
N ASP A 44 2.76 -0.69 -11.42
CA ASP A 44 3.98 -1.49 -11.32
C ASP A 44 5.25 -0.65 -11.13
N ASP A 45 5.21 0.65 -11.42
CA ASP A 45 6.35 1.58 -11.34
C ASP A 45 5.96 2.91 -10.67
N VAL A 46 5.32 2.82 -9.51
CA VAL A 46 4.92 4.00 -8.73
C VAL A 46 5.31 3.86 -7.27
N GLY A 47 5.91 4.93 -6.73
CA GLY A 47 6.37 4.96 -5.34
C GLY A 47 5.21 5.08 -4.34
N LEU A 48 5.37 4.44 -3.18
CA LEU A 48 4.36 4.48 -2.10
C LEU A 48 4.03 5.89 -1.61
N VAL A 49 5.00 6.82 -1.59
CA VAL A 49 4.75 8.21 -1.22
C VAL A 49 3.79 8.89 -2.20
N ALA A 50 3.94 8.63 -3.50
CA ALA A 50 3.04 9.18 -4.53
C ALA A 50 1.63 8.57 -4.39
N LEU A 51 1.54 7.25 -4.20
CA LEU A 51 0.27 6.57 -3.96
C LEU A 51 -0.45 7.04 -2.68
N PHE A 52 0.30 7.42 -1.65
CA PHE A 52 -0.24 7.96 -0.40
C PHE A 52 -0.77 9.40 -0.55
N ALA A 53 -0.26 10.13 -1.54
CA ALA A 53 -0.67 11.49 -1.85
C ALA A 53 -1.99 11.55 -2.63
N TRP A 54 -2.40 10.47 -3.32
CA TRP A 54 -3.69 10.40 -4.01
C TRP A 54 -4.82 10.77 -3.08
N ASP A 55 -5.75 11.60 -3.55
CA ASP A 55 -7.02 11.83 -2.87
C ASP A 55 -8.03 10.69 -3.17
N GLU A 56 -9.22 10.77 -2.57
CA GLU A 56 -10.24 9.74 -2.76
C GLU A 56 -10.77 9.72 -4.20
N ALA A 57 -10.83 10.88 -4.88
CA ALA A 57 -11.31 10.97 -6.25
C ALA A 57 -10.32 10.32 -7.22
N GLU A 58 -9.02 10.57 -7.03
CA GLU A 58 -7.95 9.94 -7.79
C GLU A 58 -7.93 8.43 -7.55
N PHE A 59 -8.02 7.96 -6.29
CA PHE A 59 -8.14 6.53 -5.98
C PHE A 59 -9.33 5.89 -6.73
N LYS A 60 -10.52 6.49 -6.66
CA LYS A 60 -11.73 5.98 -7.32
C LYS A 60 -11.57 5.93 -8.83
N SER A 61 -11.00 6.98 -9.43
CA SER A 61 -10.80 7.08 -10.87
C SER A 61 -9.75 6.08 -11.37
N LYS A 62 -8.57 6.04 -10.73
CA LYS A 62 -7.43 5.19 -11.14
C LYS A 62 -7.65 3.72 -10.86
N LEU A 63 -8.51 3.36 -9.91
CA LEU A 63 -8.78 1.96 -9.58
C LEU A 63 -10.15 1.47 -10.05
N ALA A 64 -10.91 2.29 -10.77
CA ALA A 64 -12.17 1.85 -11.37
C ALA A 64 -11.96 0.57 -12.21
N GLY A 65 -12.77 -0.45 -11.93
CA GLY A 65 -12.66 -1.77 -12.58
C GLY A 65 -11.51 -2.65 -12.07
N SER A 66 -10.67 -2.19 -11.13
CA SER A 66 -9.69 -3.03 -10.43
C SER A 66 -10.30 -3.69 -9.19
N PRO A 67 -9.94 -4.95 -8.87
CA PRO A 67 -10.28 -5.57 -7.59
C PRO A 67 -9.83 -4.76 -6.36
N ILE A 68 -8.78 -3.94 -6.50
CA ILE A 68 -8.27 -3.06 -5.44
C ILE A 68 -9.33 -2.04 -5.04
N HIS A 69 -10.18 -1.55 -5.96
CA HIS A 69 -11.24 -0.59 -5.64
C HIS A 69 -12.18 -1.06 -4.53
N ARG A 70 -12.38 -2.38 -4.39
CA ARG A 70 -13.27 -3.00 -3.39
C ARG A 70 -12.83 -2.75 -1.95
N ILE A 71 -11.54 -2.51 -1.70
CA ILE A 71 -11.05 -2.30 -0.33
C ILE A 71 -11.41 -0.91 0.22
N GLY A 72 -11.70 0.04 -0.67
CA GLY A 72 -11.97 1.43 -0.32
C GLY A 72 -10.72 2.24 0.06
N TYR A 73 -10.87 3.55 0.01
CA TYR A 73 -9.76 4.49 0.13
C TYR A 73 -9.11 4.53 1.52
N GLU A 74 -9.89 4.37 2.60
CA GLU A 74 -9.30 4.30 3.95
C GLU A 74 -8.38 3.09 4.12
N GLN A 75 -8.76 1.97 3.49
CA GLN A 75 -7.97 0.74 3.56
C GLN A 75 -6.69 0.85 2.74
N TRP A 76 -6.76 1.52 1.61
CA TRP A 76 -5.61 1.91 0.80
C TRP A 76 -4.59 2.72 1.62
N LEU A 77 -5.05 3.81 2.26
CA LEU A 77 -4.19 4.65 3.09
C LEU A 77 -3.59 3.88 4.27
N ARG A 78 -4.39 3.14 5.04
CA ARG A 78 -3.87 2.43 6.22
C ARG A 78 -2.85 1.34 5.86
N ASN A 79 -2.98 0.72 4.69
CA ASN A 79 -2.03 -0.28 4.22
C ASN A 79 -0.73 0.39 3.76
N ILE A 80 -0.82 1.49 3.00
CA ILE A 80 0.37 2.25 2.59
C ILE A 80 1.11 2.83 3.79
N ALA A 81 0.41 3.35 4.80
CA ALA A 81 1.04 3.84 6.03
C ALA A 81 1.90 2.75 6.71
N VAL A 82 1.40 1.50 6.75
CA VAL A 82 2.16 0.36 7.27
C VAL A 82 3.41 0.09 6.42
N ALA A 83 3.26 0.06 5.10
CA ALA A 83 4.37 -0.14 4.17
C ALA A 83 5.45 0.96 4.30
N LEU A 84 5.03 2.22 4.43
CA LEU A 84 5.91 3.36 4.69
C LEU A 84 6.63 3.24 6.06
N GLY A 85 5.96 2.76 7.10
CA GLY A 85 6.56 2.49 8.41
C GLY A 85 7.54 1.30 8.42
N ASN A 86 7.49 0.43 7.40
CA ASN A 86 8.42 -0.68 7.22
C ASN A 86 9.66 -0.30 6.41
N ALA A 87 9.61 0.81 5.67
CA ALA A 87 10.72 1.29 4.86
C ALA A 87 11.87 1.86 5.73
N PRO A 88 13.11 1.93 5.19
CA PRO A 88 14.19 2.69 5.81
C PRO A 88 13.79 4.14 6.11
N LYS A 89 14.44 4.75 7.11
CA LYS A 89 14.15 6.12 7.53
C LYS A 89 14.34 7.10 6.36
N ASN A 90 13.33 7.92 6.10
CA ASN A 90 13.35 8.87 4.99
C ASN A 90 12.47 10.10 5.29
N ALA A 91 13.02 11.30 5.08
CA ALA A 91 12.33 12.56 5.35
C ALA A 91 11.05 12.74 4.50
N ALA A 92 11.05 12.28 3.24
CA ALA A 92 9.88 12.34 2.37
C ALA A 92 8.75 11.43 2.88
N ILE A 93 9.10 10.28 3.46
CA ILE A 93 8.12 9.39 4.11
C ILE A 93 7.51 10.07 5.33
N VAL A 94 8.35 10.68 6.19
CA VAL A 94 7.88 11.44 7.35
C VAL A 94 6.92 12.54 6.94
N ALA A 95 7.28 13.35 5.94
CA ALA A 95 6.41 14.43 5.45
C ALA A 95 5.07 13.90 4.92
N ALA A 96 5.09 12.81 4.15
CA ALA A 96 3.88 12.18 3.63
C ALA A 96 2.96 11.67 4.76
N LEU A 97 3.53 11.04 5.79
CA LEU A 97 2.80 10.57 6.96
C LEU A 97 2.22 11.74 7.78
N GLN A 98 2.99 12.79 8.01
CA GLN A 98 2.54 13.99 8.73
C GLN A 98 1.36 14.68 8.02
N ALA A 99 1.36 14.73 6.69
CA ALA A 99 0.25 15.30 5.92
C ALA A 99 -1.10 14.61 6.16
N ARG A 100 -1.11 13.41 6.77
CA ARG A 100 -2.30 12.62 7.08
C ARG A 100 -2.48 12.37 8.59
N SER A 101 -1.73 13.03 9.48
CA SER A 101 -1.83 12.80 10.93
C SER A 101 -3.21 13.12 11.50
N GLU A 102 -3.87 14.14 10.93
CA GLU A 102 -5.20 14.62 11.33
C GLU A 102 -6.33 14.09 10.43
N HIS A 103 -6.09 12.99 9.70
CA HIS A 103 -7.11 12.42 8.81
C HIS A 103 -8.41 12.09 9.58
N PRO A 104 -9.63 12.32 9.04
CA PRO A 104 -10.89 12.11 9.77
C PRO A 104 -11.09 10.69 10.30
N SER A 105 -10.63 9.68 9.55
CA SER A 105 -10.66 8.27 9.98
C SER A 105 -9.64 7.97 11.07
N GLU A 106 -10.12 7.58 12.26
CA GLU A 106 -9.29 7.14 13.38
C GLU A 106 -8.35 6.01 13.00
N ARG A 107 -8.82 5.08 12.16
CA ARG A 107 -8.05 3.95 11.68
C ARG A 107 -6.83 4.39 10.88
N VAL A 108 -6.98 5.40 10.02
CA VAL A 108 -5.86 5.95 9.25
C VAL A 108 -4.87 6.63 10.20
N ARG A 109 -5.35 7.47 11.14
CA ARG A 109 -4.50 8.16 12.12
C ARG A 109 -3.68 7.17 12.96
N GLU A 110 -4.29 6.08 13.41
CA GLU A 110 -3.61 5.04 14.20
C GLU A 110 -2.43 4.41 13.43
N HIS A 111 -2.61 4.11 12.14
CA HIS A 111 -1.57 3.48 11.33
C HIS A 111 -0.49 4.49 10.93
N VAL A 112 -0.86 5.75 10.66
CA VAL A 112 0.08 6.86 10.44
C VAL A 112 0.93 7.11 11.67
N LYS A 113 0.32 7.18 12.86
CA LYS A 113 1.03 7.37 14.13
C LYS A 113 2.06 6.27 14.37
N TRP A 114 1.66 5.02 14.16
CA TRP A 114 2.59 3.88 14.25
C TRP A 114 3.75 3.98 13.26
N ALA A 115 3.48 4.38 12.02
CA ALA A 115 4.49 4.54 10.98
C ALA A 115 5.47 5.68 11.29
N LEU A 116 5.00 6.79 11.88
CA LEU A 116 5.85 7.90 12.32
C LEU A 116 6.84 7.45 13.41
N VAL A 117 6.39 6.68 14.41
CA VAL A 117 7.28 6.10 15.44
C VAL A 117 8.37 5.25 14.79
N ARG A 118 8.01 4.41 13.81
CA ARG A 118 8.97 3.58 13.07
C ARG A 118 10.00 4.42 12.29
N GLN A 119 9.57 5.56 11.76
CA GLN A 119 10.44 6.52 11.08
C GLN A 119 11.29 7.38 12.05
N GLY A 120 11.10 7.22 13.36
CA GLY A 120 11.85 7.94 14.41
C GLY A 120 11.25 9.29 14.78
N ILE A 121 9.95 9.49 14.51
CA ILE A 121 9.19 10.67 14.89
C ILE A 121 8.20 10.27 15.98
N MET A 122 8.37 10.89 17.16
CA MET A 122 7.85 10.54 18.50
C MET A 122 8.67 9.50 19.27
#